data_AF-A0A2I0PUW0-F1
#
_entry.id   AF-A0A2I0PUW0-F1
#
_cell.length_a   1.000
_cell.length_b   1.000
_cell.length_c   1.000
_cell.angle_alpha   90.00
_cell.angle_beta   90.00
_cell.angle_gamma   90.00
#
_symmetry.space_group_name_H-M   'P 1'
#
loop_
_entity.id
_entity.type
_entity.pdbx_description
1 polymer ?
#
loop_
_entity_poly.entity_id
_entity_poly.type
_entity_poly.pdbx_seq_one_letter_code
_entity_poly.pdbx_strand_id
1 'polypeptide(L)'
;MDWMYEKDKKSQRNWSIYMDEIISRDDEKGRELAKETGRKQGQQEERAREAQKDGWGTGVKIILSLVVLAIIVVAIGFLTLSVSVMTVSPGNALPYTTNYAVTFPEGQPIAIGNSHITVLSFQNEIISDIDGNRQKLAEGEDRVIEERRALITTFGVITLVDTNFQINLKYKGNRDNLAYFDMAIHTSQQVPGMLLNRLIPPEIHAQPM
;
A
#
# COMPACT_ATOMS: atom_id res chain seq x y z
N MET A 1 94.80 -47.01 12.17
CA MET A 1 93.33 -47.04 11.95
C MET A 1 92.62 -45.82 12.58
N ASP A 2 93.33 -44.73 12.90
CA ASP A 2 92.81 -43.63 13.74
C ASP A 2 92.42 -42.34 12.97
N TRP A 3 93.00 -42.13 11.78
CA TRP A 3 92.78 -40.90 10.98
C TRP A 3 91.42 -40.84 10.27
N MET A 4 90.71 -41.96 10.17
CA MET A 4 89.43 -42.07 9.45
C MET A 4 88.23 -41.76 10.36
N TYR A 5 88.37 -41.93 11.69
CA TYR A 5 87.31 -41.65 12.68
C TYR A 5 87.19 -40.16 13.01
N GLU A 6 88.28 -39.41 12.87
CA GLU A 6 88.34 -37.98 13.21
C GLU A 6 87.76 -37.07 12.12
N LYS A 7 87.85 -37.49 10.85
CA LYS A 7 87.22 -36.80 9.72
C LYS A 7 85.69 -36.82 9.80
N ASP A 8 85.12 -37.93 10.25
CA ASP A 8 83.66 -38.10 10.31
C ASP A 8 83.03 -37.22 11.42
N LYS A 9 83.66 -37.15 12.59
CA LYS A 9 83.24 -36.24 13.68
C LYS A 9 83.34 -34.75 13.33
N LYS A 10 84.25 -34.37 12.43
CA LYS A 10 84.39 -32.97 11.99
C LYS A 10 83.32 -32.62 10.96
N SER A 11 82.98 -33.56 10.08
CA SER A 11 81.85 -33.44 9.16
C SER A 11 80.52 -33.30 9.91
N GLN A 12 80.24 -34.19 10.87
CA GLN A 12 78.99 -34.15 11.63
C GLN A 12 78.80 -32.86 12.45
N ARG A 13 79.88 -32.31 13.03
CA ARG A 13 79.81 -31.00 13.70
C ARG A 13 79.53 -29.85 12.74
N ASN A 14 80.07 -29.90 11.53
CA ASN A 14 79.81 -28.86 10.53
C ASN A 14 78.35 -28.93 10.04
N TRP A 15 77.80 -30.13 9.88
CA TRP A 15 76.39 -30.35 9.57
C TRP A 15 75.46 -29.88 10.69
N SER A 16 75.82 -30.07 11.97
CA SER A 16 74.97 -29.62 13.08
C SER A 16 74.90 -28.09 13.16
N ILE A 17 76.02 -27.39 12.93
CA ILE A 17 76.08 -25.92 12.92
C ILE A 17 75.21 -25.37 11.76
N TYR A 18 75.30 -26.00 10.58
CA TYR A 18 74.52 -25.57 9.42
C TYR A 18 73.01 -25.78 9.61
N MET A 19 72.62 -26.90 10.24
CA MET A 19 71.21 -27.18 10.54
C MET A 19 70.64 -26.24 11.61
N ASP A 20 71.41 -25.89 12.64
CA ASP A 20 70.99 -24.96 13.69
C ASP A 20 70.78 -23.52 13.14
N GLU A 21 71.62 -23.10 12.20
CA GLU A 21 71.47 -21.81 11.52
C GLU A 21 70.22 -21.76 10.62
N ILE A 22 69.85 -22.88 9.97
CA ILE A 22 68.62 -22.96 9.18
C ILE A 22 67.38 -22.92 10.08
N ILE A 23 67.39 -23.67 11.18
CA ILE A 23 66.26 -23.74 12.13
C ILE A 23 66.00 -22.38 12.79
N SER A 24 67.05 -21.70 13.25
CA SER A 24 66.92 -20.36 13.85
C SER A 24 66.38 -19.31 12.88
N ARG A 25 66.78 -19.37 11.61
CA ARG A 25 66.32 -18.43 10.58
C ARG A 25 64.85 -18.66 10.19
N ASP A 26 64.39 -19.91 10.19
CA ASP A 26 62.99 -20.24 9.94
C ASP A 26 62.09 -19.88 11.14
N ASP A 27 62.58 -20.02 12.37
CA ASP A 27 61.87 -19.59 13.58
C ASP A 27 61.69 -18.07 13.65
N GLU A 28 62.70 -17.28 13.26
CA GLU A 28 62.60 -15.83 13.18
C GLU A 28 61.57 -15.39 12.12
N LYS A 29 61.63 -15.97 10.92
CA LYS A 29 60.64 -15.71 9.86
C LYS A 29 59.23 -16.10 10.28
N GLY A 30 59.06 -17.23 10.96
CA GLY A 30 57.76 -17.68 11.48
C GLY A 30 57.16 -16.70 12.49
N ARG A 31 58.00 -16.10 13.36
CA ARG A 31 57.56 -15.10 14.34
C ARG A 31 57.22 -13.76 13.69
N GLU A 32 57.94 -13.34 12.66
CA GLU A 32 57.63 -12.13 11.90
C GLU A 32 56.32 -12.28 11.12
N LEU A 33 56.12 -13.42 10.44
CA LEU A 33 54.87 -13.76 9.76
C LEU A 33 53.67 -13.80 10.70
N ALA A 34 53.83 -14.38 11.90
CA ALA A 34 52.79 -14.39 12.92
C ALA A 34 52.44 -12.97 13.40
N LYS A 35 53.45 -12.11 13.61
CA LYS A 35 53.24 -10.70 13.99
C LYS A 35 52.56 -9.89 12.89
N GLU A 36 52.95 -10.08 11.63
CA GLU A 36 52.31 -9.40 10.51
C GLU A 36 50.87 -9.86 10.29
N THR A 37 50.61 -11.17 10.43
CA THR A 37 49.28 -11.74 10.25
C THR A 37 48.34 -11.28 11.35
N GLY A 38 48.80 -11.25 12.61
CA GLY A 38 48.03 -10.71 13.73
C GLY A 38 47.73 -9.21 13.57
N ARG A 39 48.68 -8.42 13.05
CA ARG A 39 48.44 -7.00 12.74
C ARG A 39 47.42 -6.80 11.62
N LYS A 40 47.49 -7.60 10.55
CA LYS A 40 46.52 -7.53 9.45
C LYS A 40 45.13 -7.98 9.89
N GLN A 41 45.02 -9.04 10.69
CA GLN A 41 43.76 -9.51 11.24
C GLN A 41 43.15 -8.51 12.23
N GLY A 42 43.94 -7.93 13.14
CA GLY A 42 43.48 -6.88 14.06
C GLY A 42 42.98 -5.64 13.33
N GLN A 43 43.71 -5.17 12.30
CA GLN A 43 43.26 -4.04 11.48
C GLN A 43 42.02 -4.36 10.65
N GLN A 44 41.88 -5.59 10.14
CA GLN A 44 40.67 -5.99 9.41
C GLN A 44 39.47 -6.13 10.34
N GLU A 45 39.66 -6.64 11.55
CA GLU A 45 38.61 -6.80 12.54
C GLU A 45 38.16 -5.44 13.12
N GLU A 46 39.08 -4.52 13.35
CA GLU A 46 38.76 -3.13 13.71
C GLU A 46 38.00 -2.41 12.59
N ARG A 47 38.44 -2.54 11.33
CA ARG A 47 37.71 -1.99 10.17
C ARG A 47 36.34 -2.64 9.97
N ALA A 48 36.20 -3.93 10.25
CA ALA A 48 34.90 -4.62 10.19
C ALA A 48 33.97 -4.13 11.31
N ARG A 49 34.50 -3.88 12.51
CA ARG A 49 33.74 -3.30 13.64
C ARG A 49 33.39 -1.83 13.40
N GLU A 50 34.23 -1.07 12.69
CA GLU A 50 33.95 0.30 12.26
C GLU A 50 32.91 0.33 11.12
N ALA A 51 33.04 -0.55 10.12
CA ALA A 51 32.06 -0.69 9.04
C ALA A 51 30.69 -1.18 9.52
N GLN A 52 30.64 -1.95 10.62
CA GLN A 52 29.39 -2.37 11.26
C GLN A 52 28.80 -1.28 12.17
N LYS A 53 29.59 -0.28 12.57
CA LYS A 53 29.15 0.90 13.34
C LYS A 53 28.74 2.09 12.47
N ASP A 54 29.07 2.08 11.18
CA ASP A 54 28.57 3.05 10.21
C ASP A 54 27.08 2.80 9.93
N GLY A 55 26.28 3.30 10.86
CA GLY A 55 24.83 3.25 10.82
C GLY A 55 24.30 3.91 9.56
N TRP A 56 23.33 3.21 8.94
CA TRP A 56 22.31 3.71 8.03
C TRP A 56 22.62 5.10 7.46
N GLY A 57 23.43 5.13 6.38
CA GLY A 57 23.97 6.36 5.82
C GLY A 57 22.91 7.44 5.60
N THR A 58 23.30 8.71 5.78
CA THR A 58 22.43 9.88 5.68
C THR A 58 21.56 9.89 4.42
N GLY A 59 22.07 9.39 3.29
CA GLY A 59 21.31 9.24 2.05
C GLY A 59 20.10 8.31 2.17
N VAL A 60 20.24 7.16 2.84
CA VAL A 60 19.12 6.23 3.04
C VAL A 60 18.11 6.79 4.06
N LYS A 61 18.56 7.55 5.05
CA LYS A 61 17.65 8.27 5.98
C LYS A 61 16.82 9.33 5.24
N ILE A 62 17.43 10.07 4.30
CA ILE A 62 16.72 11.06 3.48
C ILE A 62 15.69 10.38 2.57
N ILE A 63 16.08 9.29 1.88
CA ILE A 63 15.15 8.54 1.02
C ILE A 63 13.98 7.99 1.85
N LEU A 64 14.26 7.39 3.00
CA LEU A 64 13.23 6.86 3.88
C LEU A 64 12.31 7.96 4.40
N SER A 65 12.86 9.12 4.77
CA SER A 65 12.09 10.30 5.18
C SER A 65 11.19 10.82 4.06
N LEU A 66 11.68 10.83 2.80
CA LEU A 66 10.87 11.24 1.65
C LEU A 66 9.75 10.25 1.36
N VAL A 67 10.00 8.95 1.47
CA VAL A 67 8.98 7.91 1.31
C VAL A 67 7.91 8.05 2.39
N VAL A 68 8.31 8.20 3.65
CA VAL A 68 7.37 8.43 4.76
C VAL A 68 6.56 9.71 4.54
N LEU A 69 7.21 10.80 4.11
CA LEU A 69 6.52 12.04 3.78
C LEU A 69 5.51 11.86 2.64
N ALA A 70 5.88 11.15 1.57
CA ALA A 70 4.99 10.87 0.46
C ALA A 70 3.76 10.06 0.90
N ILE A 71 3.95 9.04 1.76
CA ILE A 71 2.85 8.26 2.34
C ILE A 71 1.92 9.15 3.15
N ILE A 72 2.47 10.06 3.97
CA ILE A 72 1.68 11.01 4.76
C ILE A 72 0.87 11.93 3.83
N VAL A 73 1.48 12.48 2.77
CA VAL A 73 0.79 13.33 1.80
C VAL A 73 -0.36 12.58 1.12
N VAL A 74 -0.13 11.34 0.69
CA VAL A 74 -1.17 10.50 0.10
C VAL A 74 -2.30 10.23 1.10
N ALA A 75 -1.96 9.89 2.34
CA ALA A 75 -2.96 9.65 3.39
C ALA A 75 -3.82 10.89 3.66
N ILE A 76 -3.20 12.09 3.75
CA ILE A 76 -3.94 13.35 3.90
C ILE A 76 -4.80 13.62 2.67
N GLY A 77 -4.32 13.33 1.46
CA GLY A 77 -5.12 13.42 0.24
C GLY A 77 -6.40 12.61 0.35
N PHE A 78 -6.31 11.34 0.76
CA PHE A 78 -7.48 10.50 0.99
C PHE A 78 -8.43 11.01 2.08
N LEU A 79 -7.91 11.65 3.14
CA LEU A 79 -8.72 12.22 4.21
C LEU A 79 -9.40 13.54 3.82
N THR A 80 -8.88 14.24 2.80
CA THR A 80 -9.40 15.53 2.33
C THR A 80 -10.28 15.40 1.08
N LEU A 81 -10.67 14.18 0.72
CA LEU A 81 -11.61 13.94 -0.38
C LEU A 81 -12.96 14.60 -0.07
N SER A 82 -13.41 15.45 -0.98
CA SER A 82 -14.70 16.10 -0.93
C SER A 82 -15.49 15.79 -2.19
N VAL A 83 -16.77 15.42 -2.00
CA VAL A 83 -17.72 15.16 -3.08
C VAL A 83 -18.70 16.33 -3.13
N SER A 84 -18.80 16.97 -4.28
CA SER A 84 -19.79 18.01 -4.55
C SER A 84 -20.72 17.55 -5.65
N VAL A 85 -22.04 17.64 -5.42
CA VAL A 85 -23.04 17.29 -6.41
C VAL A 85 -23.70 18.56 -6.97
N MET A 86 -23.73 18.67 -8.29
CA MET A 86 -24.13 19.86 -9.04
C MET A 86 -25.18 19.52 -10.10
N THR A 87 -25.71 20.55 -10.76
CA THR A 87 -26.54 20.40 -11.95
C THR A 87 -25.74 19.76 -13.09
N VAL A 88 -26.44 19.00 -13.93
CA VAL A 88 -25.85 18.25 -15.06
C VAL A 88 -25.16 19.17 -16.05
N SER A 89 -24.07 18.68 -16.63
CA SER A 89 -23.53 19.26 -17.87
C SER A 89 -24.27 18.64 -19.06
N PRO A 90 -25.05 19.40 -19.85
CA PRO A 90 -25.89 18.84 -20.92
C PRO A 90 -25.07 18.09 -21.98
N GLY A 91 -25.61 16.99 -22.50
CA GLY A 91 -25.09 16.31 -23.71
C GLY A 91 -24.08 15.19 -23.47
N ASN A 92 -23.84 14.76 -22.24
CA ASN A 92 -22.96 13.63 -21.96
C ASN A 92 -23.74 12.31 -21.93
N ALA A 93 -23.33 11.34 -22.75
CA ALA A 93 -23.79 9.96 -22.59
C ALA A 93 -23.24 9.36 -21.28
N LEU A 94 -23.92 8.36 -20.72
CA LEU A 94 -23.52 7.63 -19.51
C LEU A 94 -23.15 6.17 -19.84
N PRO A 95 -22.07 5.91 -20.62
CA PRO A 95 -21.79 4.58 -21.14
C PRO A 95 -21.19 3.62 -20.10
N TYR A 96 -20.68 4.13 -18.99
CA TYR A 96 -20.05 3.31 -17.95
C TYR A 96 -21.09 2.96 -16.90
N THR A 97 -21.14 1.69 -16.48
CA THR A 97 -22.09 1.21 -15.46
C THR A 97 -21.35 0.41 -14.41
N THR A 98 -21.62 0.69 -13.15
CA THR A 98 -21.15 -0.11 -12.01
C THR A 98 -22.34 -0.57 -11.18
N ASN A 99 -22.39 -1.86 -10.86
CA ASN A 99 -23.50 -2.47 -10.15
C ASN A 99 -23.13 -2.75 -8.69
N TYR A 100 -24.10 -2.53 -7.81
CA TYR A 100 -23.98 -2.74 -6.37
C TYR A 100 -25.24 -3.40 -5.83
N ALA A 101 -25.05 -4.32 -4.91
CA ALA A 101 -26.09 -4.81 -4.02
C ALA A 101 -26.17 -3.87 -2.82
N VAL A 102 -27.32 -3.21 -2.60
CA VAL A 102 -27.48 -2.22 -1.54
C VAL A 102 -28.65 -2.53 -0.61
N THR A 103 -28.49 -2.25 0.68
CA THR A 103 -29.60 -2.24 1.65
C THR A 103 -29.77 -0.87 2.27
N PHE A 104 -31.01 -0.36 2.28
CA PHE A 104 -31.34 0.93 2.88
C PHE A 104 -31.90 0.73 4.30
N PRO A 105 -31.44 1.52 5.31
CA PRO A 105 -32.12 1.62 6.60
C PRO A 105 -33.55 2.14 6.44
N GLU A 106 -34.49 1.53 7.13
CA GLU A 106 -35.90 1.90 7.04
C GLU A 106 -36.20 3.22 7.75
N GLY A 107 -36.98 4.09 7.09
CA GLY A 107 -37.52 5.31 7.66
C GLY A 107 -36.51 6.40 8.00
N GLN A 108 -35.23 6.20 7.65
CA GLN A 108 -34.19 7.20 7.81
C GLN A 108 -33.92 7.90 6.47
N PRO A 109 -33.91 9.25 6.45
CA PRO A 109 -33.50 9.98 5.26
C PRO A 109 -31.99 9.82 5.07
N ILE A 110 -31.58 9.37 3.89
CA ILE A 110 -30.18 9.24 3.48
C ILE A 110 -29.91 10.24 2.37
N ALA A 111 -28.81 10.98 2.49
CA ALA A 111 -28.39 11.93 1.48
C ALA A 111 -27.42 11.27 0.48
N ILE A 112 -27.83 11.10 -0.77
CA ILE A 112 -26.92 10.77 -1.87
C ILE A 112 -26.68 12.05 -2.68
N GLY A 113 -25.52 12.67 -2.49
CA GLY A 113 -25.26 14.00 -3.03
C GLY A 113 -26.16 15.04 -2.37
N ASN A 114 -26.97 15.73 -3.19
CA ASN A 114 -27.98 16.69 -2.70
C ASN A 114 -29.39 16.09 -2.66
N SER A 115 -29.55 14.82 -3.03
CA SER A 115 -30.85 14.16 -3.04
C SER A 115 -31.08 13.43 -1.72
N HIS A 116 -32.29 13.59 -1.17
CA HIS A 116 -32.72 12.95 0.06
C HIS A 116 -33.61 11.76 -0.29
N ILE A 117 -33.19 10.58 0.13
CA ILE A 117 -33.86 9.32 -0.14
C ILE A 117 -34.35 8.76 1.17
N THR A 118 -35.64 8.52 1.28
CA THR A 118 -36.22 7.77 2.40
C THR A 118 -36.92 6.54 1.84
N VAL A 119 -36.63 5.38 2.41
CA VAL A 119 -37.31 4.13 2.04
C VAL A 119 -38.10 3.62 3.23
N LEU A 120 -39.37 3.31 2.99
CA LEU A 120 -40.28 2.73 3.97
C LEU A 120 -40.82 1.42 3.42
N SER A 121 -40.51 0.31 4.07
CA SER A 121 -41.11 -0.97 3.73
C SER A 121 -42.48 -1.09 4.39
N PHE A 122 -43.48 -1.57 3.64
CA PHE A 122 -44.79 -1.91 4.15
C PHE A 122 -45.27 -3.21 3.49
N GLN A 123 -45.33 -4.29 4.29
CA GLN A 123 -45.67 -5.64 3.81
C GLN A 123 -44.67 -6.13 2.72
N ASN A 124 -45.11 -6.22 1.47
CA ASN A 124 -44.29 -6.64 0.31
C ASN A 124 -43.92 -5.48 -0.62
N GLU A 125 -44.23 -4.26 -0.23
CA GLU A 125 -44.09 -3.08 -1.07
C GLU A 125 -43.20 -2.09 -0.35
N ILE A 126 -42.48 -1.27 -1.10
CA ILE A 126 -41.72 -0.17 -0.53
C ILE A 126 -42.28 1.14 -1.02
N ILE A 127 -42.22 2.14 -0.17
CA ILE A 127 -42.46 3.53 -0.53
C ILE A 127 -41.09 4.19 -0.53
N SER A 128 -40.63 4.57 -1.71
CA SER A 128 -39.43 5.38 -1.90
C SER A 128 -39.85 6.84 -2.04
N ASP A 129 -39.34 7.70 -1.16
CA ASP A 129 -39.43 9.15 -1.27
C ASP A 129 -38.05 9.65 -1.73
N ILE A 130 -37.99 10.25 -2.91
CA ILE A 130 -36.77 10.86 -3.45
C ILE A 130 -37.07 12.32 -3.72
N ASP A 131 -36.46 13.22 -2.96
CA ASP A 131 -36.66 14.68 -3.07
C ASP A 131 -38.16 15.10 -3.03
N GLY A 132 -38.98 14.39 -2.24
CA GLY A 132 -40.42 14.65 -2.11
C GLY A 132 -41.29 13.92 -3.13
N ASN A 133 -40.69 13.25 -4.12
CA ASN A 133 -41.40 12.40 -5.06
C ASN A 133 -41.57 11.00 -4.45
N ARG A 134 -42.76 10.73 -3.91
CA ARG A 134 -43.11 9.42 -3.37
C ARG A 134 -43.57 8.48 -4.46
N GLN A 135 -42.90 7.36 -4.58
CA GLN A 135 -43.31 6.25 -5.44
C GLN A 135 -43.37 4.97 -4.64
N LYS A 136 -44.46 4.23 -4.84
CA LYS A 136 -44.61 2.87 -4.38
C LYS A 136 -43.93 1.94 -5.39
N LEU A 137 -43.10 1.02 -4.92
CA LEU A 137 -42.40 0.05 -5.76
C LEU A 137 -42.74 -1.37 -5.30
N ALA A 138 -43.12 -2.22 -6.25
CA ALA A 138 -43.22 -3.66 -6.08
C ALA A 138 -41.89 -4.35 -6.43
N GLU A 139 -41.70 -5.59 -5.96
CA GLU A 139 -40.47 -6.35 -6.27
C GLU A 139 -40.24 -6.46 -7.78
N GLY A 140 -39.03 -6.11 -8.21
CA GLY A 140 -38.63 -6.08 -9.61
C GLY A 140 -38.87 -4.74 -10.32
N GLU A 141 -39.54 -3.78 -9.69
CA GLU A 141 -39.70 -2.43 -10.23
C GLU A 141 -38.46 -1.56 -10.03
N ASP A 142 -38.23 -0.69 -11.01
CA ASP A 142 -37.09 0.21 -11.05
C ASP A 142 -37.49 1.62 -10.58
N ARG A 143 -36.58 2.28 -9.86
CA ARG A 143 -36.66 3.67 -9.48
C ARG A 143 -35.40 4.38 -9.93
N VAL A 144 -35.59 5.39 -10.77
CA VAL A 144 -34.48 6.18 -11.29
C VAL A 144 -34.33 7.46 -10.45
N ILE A 145 -33.11 7.71 -10.01
CA ILE A 145 -32.67 9.01 -9.49
C ILE A 145 -32.17 9.80 -10.67
N GLU A 146 -32.69 11.02 -10.84
CA GLU A 146 -32.34 11.90 -11.95
C GLU A 146 -30.83 12.09 -12.10
N GLU A 147 -30.39 12.34 -13.33
CA GLU A 147 -28.98 12.60 -13.63
C GLU A 147 -28.48 13.83 -12.86
N ARG A 148 -27.26 13.73 -12.31
CA ARG A 148 -26.56 14.81 -11.59
C ARG A 148 -25.09 14.82 -11.98
N ARG A 149 -24.36 15.88 -11.63
CA ARG A 149 -22.90 15.97 -11.82
C ARG A 149 -22.18 15.78 -10.50
N ALA A 150 -21.23 14.85 -10.43
CA ALA A 150 -20.35 14.63 -9.30
C ALA A 150 -18.96 15.23 -9.58
N LEU A 151 -18.50 16.08 -8.67
CA LEU A 151 -17.15 16.63 -8.64
C LEU A 151 -16.45 16.11 -7.38
N ILE A 152 -15.41 15.30 -7.58
CA ILE A 152 -14.59 14.76 -6.50
C ILE A 152 -13.27 15.52 -6.48
N THR A 153 -12.98 16.19 -5.37
CA THR A 153 -11.76 17.00 -5.18
C THR A 153 -10.95 16.50 -3.99
N THR A 154 -9.64 16.71 -4.01
CA THR A 154 -8.72 16.50 -2.88
C THR A 154 -7.99 17.79 -2.55
N PHE A 155 -7.60 17.97 -1.29
CA PHE A 155 -7.01 19.22 -0.79
C PHE A 155 -7.87 20.47 -1.10
N GLY A 156 -9.17 20.29 -1.32
CA GLY A 156 -10.12 21.35 -1.65
C GLY A 156 -9.95 22.01 -3.02
N VAL A 157 -8.87 21.74 -3.76
CA VAL A 157 -8.55 22.45 -5.02
C VAL A 157 -8.20 21.54 -6.20
N ILE A 158 -7.79 20.30 -5.95
CA ILE A 158 -7.37 19.38 -7.01
C ILE A 158 -8.56 18.50 -7.39
N THR A 159 -9.08 18.66 -8.61
CA THR A 159 -10.14 17.79 -9.15
C THR A 159 -9.57 16.43 -9.54
N LEU A 160 -10.12 15.38 -8.95
CA LEU A 160 -9.79 13.99 -9.28
C LEU A 160 -10.78 13.39 -10.29
N VAL A 161 -12.06 13.71 -10.14
CA VAL A 161 -13.15 13.22 -11.01
C VAL A 161 -14.16 14.32 -11.23
N ASP A 162 -14.64 14.42 -12.46
CA ASP A 162 -15.74 15.29 -12.87
C ASP A 162 -16.61 14.51 -13.86
N THR A 163 -17.76 14.02 -13.39
CA THR A 163 -18.61 13.13 -14.19
C THR A 163 -20.09 13.40 -13.94
N ASN A 164 -20.90 13.25 -14.97
CA ASN A 164 -22.34 13.10 -14.76
C ASN A 164 -22.61 11.66 -14.32
N PHE A 165 -23.61 11.48 -13.46
CA PHE A 165 -24.06 10.17 -13.01
C PHE A 165 -25.58 10.11 -12.90
N GLN A 166 -26.12 8.91 -13.10
CA GLN A 166 -27.51 8.56 -12.87
C GLN A 166 -27.54 7.26 -12.07
N ILE A 167 -28.50 7.12 -11.15
CA ILE A 167 -28.64 5.91 -10.33
C ILE A 167 -29.98 5.26 -10.67
N ASN A 168 -29.94 3.98 -11.00
CA ASN A 168 -31.13 3.15 -11.12
C ASN A 168 -31.16 2.17 -9.94
N LEU A 169 -32.29 2.11 -9.24
CA LEU A 169 -32.53 1.24 -8.09
C LEU A 169 -33.62 0.24 -8.47
N LYS A 170 -33.26 -1.03 -8.59
CA LYS A 170 -34.21 -2.11 -8.78
C LYS A 170 -34.55 -2.72 -7.44
N TYR A 171 -35.82 -2.66 -7.02
CA TYR A 171 -36.23 -3.25 -5.76
C TYR A 171 -36.23 -4.79 -5.85
N LYS A 172 -35.64 -5.45 -4.86
CA LYS A 172 -35.42 -6.90 -4.84
C LYS A 172 -36.11 -7.61 -3.68
N GLY A 173 -36.89 -6.89 -2.89
CA GLY A 173 -37.52 -7.40 -1.67
C GLY A 173 -36.78 -6.96 -0.41
N ASN A 174 -37.06 -7.63 0.69
CA ASN A 174 -36.40 -7.37 1.96
C ASN A 174 -35.31 -8.40 2.25
N ARG A 175 -34.17 -7.93 2.76
CA ARG A 175 -33.07 -8.77 3.25
C ARG A 175 -32.75 -8.35 4.68
N ASP A 176 -32.82 -9.29 5.61
CA ASP A 176 -32.57 -9.03 7.04
C ASP A 176 -33.40 -7.86 7.62
N ASN A 177 -34.67 -7.76 7.18
CA ASN A 177 -35.60 -6.68 7.55
C ASN A 177 -35.16 -5.27 7.09
N LEU A 178 -34.36 -5.19 6.03
CA LEU A 178 -33.98 -3.97 5.33
C LEU A 178 -34.40 -4.06 3.86
N ALA A 179 -34.76 -2.92 3.27
CA ALA A 179 -35.10 -2.87 1.85
C ALA A 179 -33.85 -3.12 0.99
N TYR A 180 -33.89 -4.17 0.17
CA TYR A 180 -32.77 -4.61 -0.66
C TYR A 180 -32.99 -4.20 -2.12
N PHE A 181 -31.95 -3.65 -2.73
CA PHE A 181 -31.97 -3.21 -4.12
C PHE A 181 -30.71 -3.64 -4.86
N ASP A 182 -30.88 -3.93 -6.15
CA ASP A 182 -29.77 -3.91 -7.10
C ASP A 182 -29.64 -2.47 -7.63
N MET A 183 -28.52 -1.81 -7.33
CA MET A 183 -28.22 -0.43 -7.72
C MET A 183 -27.26 -0.41 -8.89
N ALA A 184 -27.64 0.25 -9.98
CA ALA A 184 -26.76 0.55 -11.12
C ALA A 184 -26.42 2.04 -11.13
N ILE A 185 -25.13 2.36 -11.04
CA ILE A 185 -24.63 3.72 -11.21
C ILE A 185 -24.08 3.86 -12.62
N HIS A 186 -24.73 4.69 -13.42
CA HIS A 186 -24.29 5.05 -14.77
C HIS A 186 -23.47 6.33 -14.70
N THR A 187 -22.28 6.37 -15.31
CA THR A 187 -21.40 7.55 -15.30
C THR A 187 -20.96 7.95 -16.71
N SER A 188 -20.69 9.25 -16.91
CA SER A 188 -20.20 9.77 -18.19
C SER A 188 -18.73 9.46 -18.44
N GLN A 189 -17.96 9.23 -17.38
CA GLN A 189 -16.54 8.88 -17.44
C GLN A 189 -16.27 7.65 -16.59
N GLN A 190 -15.18 6.95 -16.88
CA GLN A 190 -14.76 5.82 -16.06
C GLN A 190 -14.29 6.31 -14.69
N VAL A 191 -15.06 6.01 -13.65
CA VAL A 191 -14.73 6.36 -12.26
C VAL A 191 -14.10 5.15 -11.59
N PRO A 192 -12.91 5.29 -10.97
CA PRO A 192 -12.35 4.24 -10.14
C PRO A 192 -13.32 3.86 -8.99
N GLY A 193 -13.54 2.56 -8.75
CA GLY A 193 -14.50 2.08 -7.75
C GLY A 193 -14.26 2.64 -6.33
N MET A 194 -13.00 2.87 -5.96
CA MET A 194 -12.65 3.51 -4.67
C MET A 194 -13.24 4.91 -4.50
N LEU A 195 -13.37 5.66 -5.60
CA LEU A 195 -13.98 6.99 -5.60
C LEU A 195 -15.51 6.90 -5.69
N LEU A 196 -16.02 5.90 -6.42
CA LEU A 196 -17.45 5.65 -6.52
C LEU A 196 -18.07 5.29 -5.15
N ASN A 197 -17.34 4.51 -4.35
CA ASN A 197 -17.72 4.21 -2.96
C ASN A 197 -17.78 5.44 -2.05
N ARG A 198 -17.23 6.60 -2.46
CA ARG A 198 -17.39 7.86 -1.73
C ARG A 198 -18.67 8.62 -2.13
N LEU A 199 -19.25 8.30 -3.29
CA LEU A 199 -20.55 8.83 -3.69
C LEU A 199 -21.69 8.10 -2.95
N ILE A 200 -21.45 6.84 -2.57
CA ILE A 200 -22.40 6.03 -1.82
C ILE A 200 -22.20 6.33 -0.32
N PRO A 201 -23.22 6.84 0.37
CA PRO A 201 -23.16 7.10 1.79
C PRO A 201 -22.90 5.80 2.58
N PRO A 202 -22.07 5.85 3.65
CA PRO A 202 -21.75 4.66 4.45
C PRO A 202 -22.97 4.05 5.15
N GLU A 203 -24.05 4.81 5.31
CA GLU A 203 -25.33 4.34 5.86
C GLU A 203 -26.02 3.33 4.93
N ILE A 204 -25.67 3.34 3.64
CA ILE A 204 -26.12 2.34 2.66
C ILE A 204 -25.05 1.25 2.63
N HIS A 205 -25.41 0.04 3.06
CA HIS A 205 -24.50 -1.09 2.92
C HIS A 205 -24.44 -1.52 1.45
N ALA A 206 -23.44 -1.01 0.73
CA ALA A 206 -23.21 -1.32 -0.67
C ALA A 206 -22.10 -2.35 -0.85
N GLN A 207 -22.39 -3.39 -1.62
CA GLN A 207 -21.44 -4.44 -2.00
C GLN A 207 -21.34 -4.49 -3.53
N PRO A 208 -20.13 -4.41 -4.11
CA PRO A 208 -19.96 -4.57 -5.55
C PRO A 208 -20.49 -5.93 -6.03
N MET A 209 -21.12 -5.95 -7.20
CA MET A 209 -21.63 -7.16 -7.86
C MET A 209 -20.75 -7.61 -9.02
#